data_AF-A0A660LFC8-F1
#
_entry.id   AF-A0A660LFC8-F1
#
_cell.length_a   1.000
_cell.length_b   1.000
_cell.length_c   1.000
_cell.angle_alpha   90.00
_cell.angle_beta   90.00
_cell.angle_gamma   90.00
#
_symmetry.space_group_name_H-M   'P 1'
#
loop_
_entity.id
_entity.type
_entity.pdbx_description
1 polymer ?
#
loop_
_entity_poly.entity_id
_entity_poly.type
_entity_poly.pdbx_seq_one_letter_code
_entity_poly.pdbx_strand_id
1 'polypeptide(L)'
;MASHGYAAFARADVADARRGHPASSLQAYAAERGLEWLDRRSAAGFSAAFPGFEAYRYNAVRGVLPGGRFGVLFHQLLEVPVTGSPNISGTLYASTVKVKSRRWWMPDRTDLPFIGDFLDPRTEPGEPEAFDSHAVWIPTTTVAINVPEAALPFFLTRIDRRDRHAPFDFPDTADLPGGWRLRSHGPVPSLDGLAPVLDRHAGDPFFQVLALRGTVIVRSNGYRTDLDELARDACAIADAFAAASPSAAEPFATALPAPHSHHPEVTPAWRDGYARLAARLGLAQEDADDYQRAFPTLGVPGRAVAVMRGELAPGVHGRLVYSAERNLRAAERARGAVLLAAHGAPTPPGGERHPEHQLVYEQRDGVAVLWSLRTAGFYREEQEELVERALRFAAGRLEA
;
A
#
# COMPACT_ATOMS: atom_id res chain seq x y z
N MET A 1 -6.76 -1.55 30.70
CA MET A 1 -5.38 -1.02 30.64
C MET A 1 -4.59 -1.91 29.70
N ALA A 2 -3.82 -1.36 28.76
CA ALA A 2 -3.17 -2.14 27.69
C ALA A 2 -2.22 -3.21 28.24
N SER A 3 -2.30 -4.42 27.70
CA SER A 3 -1.42 -5.54 28.04
C SER A 3 -0.06 -5.49 27.33
N HIS A 4 0.12 -4.54 26.41
CA HIS A 4 1.31 -4.35 25.59
C HIS A 4 2.05 -3.05 25.93
N GLY A 5 3.22 -2.83 25.31
CA GLY A 5 3.94 -1.56 25.40
C GLY A 5 3.14 -0.41 24.79
N TYR A 6 3.32 0.82 25.25
CA TYR A 6 2.61 1.97 24.68
C TYR A 6 3.43 3.24 24.82
N ALA A 7 3.19 4.18 23.92
CA ALA A 7 3.71 5.54 23.98
C ALA A 7 2.75 6.48 23.22
N ALA A 8 2.94 7.78 23.37
CA ALA A 8 2.17 8.81 22.66
C ALA A 8 3.11 9.89 22.11
N PHE A 9 2.81 10.46 20.93
CA PHE A 9 3.57 11.63 20.45
C PHE A 9 3.16 12.93 21.14
N ALA A 10 1.97 12.99 21.74
CA ALA A 10 1.53 14.11 22.57
C ALA A 10 0.97 13.65 23.92
N ARG A 11 0.96 14.56 24.90
CA ARG A 11 0.40 14.28 26.24
C ARG A 11 -1.09 13.95 26.19
N ALA A 12 -1.82 14.57 25.27
CA ALA A 12 -3.27 14.37 25.11
C ALA A 12 -3.61 12.91 24.77
N ASP A 13 -2.76 12.22 24.00
CA ASP A 13 -3.03 10.85 23.53
C ASP A 13 -2.56 9.77 24.51
N VAL A 14 -2.03 10.12 25.68
CA VAL A 14 -1.54 9.14 26.67
C VAL A 14 -2.68 8.23 27.16
N ALA A 15 -3.89 8.78 27.33
CA ALA A 15 -5.05 7.99 27.73
C ALA A 15 -5.41 6.93 26.67
N ASP A 16 -5.33 7.32 25.40
CA ASP A 16 -5.61 6.46 24.26
C ASP A 16 -4.54 5.38 24.09
N ALA A 17 -3.27 5.76 24.22
CA ALA A 17 -2.15 4.84 24.20
C ALA A 17 -2.25 3.78 25.32
N ARG A 18 -2.61 4.21 26.54
CA ARG A 18 -2.84 3.32 27.68
C ARG A 18 -4.04 2.41 27.51
N ARG A 19 -5.06 2.86 26.77
CA ARG A 19 -6.26 2.08 26.49
C ARG A 19 -6.02 1.06 25.38
N GLY A 20 -5.21 1.40 24.38
CA GLY A 20 -4.84 0.53 23.26
C GLY A 20 -5.87 0.47 22.13
N HIS A 21 -6.92 1.31 22.18
CA HIS A 21 -7.95 1.39 21.15
C HIS A 21 -8.66 2.76 21.18
N PRO A 22 -9.31 3.22 20.11
CA PRO A 22 -10.08 4.46 20.11
C PRO A 22 -11.27 4.40 21.08
N ALA A 23 -11.66 5.56 21.60
CA ALA A 23 -12.80 5.68 22.51
C ALA A 23 -14.14 5.72 21.76
N SER A 24 -14.13 6.15 20.50
CA SER A 24 -15.29 6.31 19.64
C SER A 24 -15.20 5.40 18.41
N SER A 25 -16.36 5.13 17.80
CA SER A 25 -16.49 4.45 16.51
C SER A 25 -16.62 5.46 15.36
N LEU A 26 -16.13 5.11 14.17
CA LEU A 26 -16.35 5.90 12.94
C LEU A 26 -17.52 5.39 12.09
N GLN A 27 -18.36 4.50 12.60
CA GLN A 27 -19.48 3.94 11.84
C GLN A 27 -20.50 5.02 11.41
N ALA A 28 -20.80 5.98 12.29
CA ALA A 28 -21.68 7.11 11.95
C ALA A 28 -21.06 8.02 10.88
N TYR A 29 -19.76 8.30 11.00
CA TYR A 29 -18.98 9.03 10.00
C TYR A 29 -19.01 8.33 8.63
N ALA A 30 -18.83 6.99 8.61
CA ALA A 30 -18.93 6.22 7.39
C ALA A 30 -20.33 6.32 6.74
N ALA A 31 -21.39 6.18 7.54
CA ALA A 31 -22.76 6.26 7.05
C ALA A 31 -23.08 7.65 6.46
N GLU A 32 -22.67 8.73 7.12
CA GLU A 32 -22.88 10.11 6.65
C GLU A 32 -22.23 10.35 5.28
N ARG A 33 -21.08 9.73 5.02
CA ARG A 33 -20.27 9.95 3.82
C ARG A 33 -20.38 8.87 2.76
N GLY A 34 -21.28 7.91 2.94
CA GLY A 34 -21.43 6.78 2.02
C GLY A 34 -20.17 5.91 1.92
N LEU A 35 -19.35 5.88 2.98
CA LEU A 35 -18.16 5.04 3.05
C LEU A 35 -18.53 3.66 3.57
N GLU A 36 -17.85 2.64 3.06
CA GLU A 36 -17.99 1.28 3.55
C GLU A 36 -17.28 1.11 4.88
N TRP A 37 -18.01 0.58 5.87
CA TRP A 37 -17.48 0.24 7.18
C TRP A 37 -16.79 -1.13 7.19
N LEU A 38 -15.49 -1.13 7.49
CA LEU A 38 -14.66 -2.33 7.57
C LEU A 38 -14.29 -2.71 9.01
N ASP A 39 -14.33 -1.76 9.93
CA ASP A 39 -13.83 -1.87 11.31
C ASP A 39 -12.36 -2.31 11.37
N ARG A 40 -12.11 -3.60 11.61
CA ARG A 40 -10.76 -4.17 11.67
C ARG A 40 -10.35 -4.90 10.39
N ARG A 41 -11.28 -5.14 9.47
CA ARG A 41 -11.03 -5.87 8.22
C ARG A 41 -10.09 -5.10 7.30
N SER A 42 -9.36 -5.81 6.45
CA SER A 42 -8.49 -5.18 5.43
C SER A 42 -9.31 -4.82 4.20
N ALA A 43 -8.91 -3.71 3.58
CA ALA A 43 -9.34 -3.40 2.22
C ALA A 43 -8.35 -3.99 1.23
N ALA A 44 -8.84 -4.86 0.35
CA ALA A 44 -8.07 -5.30 -0.81
C ALA A 44 -7.59 -4.09 -1.62
N GLY A 45 -6.32 -4.10 -2.03
CA GLY A 45 -5.67 -3.01 -2.74
C GLY A 45 -5.03 -1.94 -1.86
N PHE A 46 -5.04 -2.09 -0.53
CA PHE A 46 -4.39 -1.18 0.42
C PHE A 46 -3.48 -1.90 1.42
N SER A 47 -2.97 -3.08 1.04
CA SER A 47 -2.15 -3.92 1.94
C SER A 47 -0.85 -3.24 2.37
N ALA A 48 -0.35 -2.28 1.57
CA ALA A 48 0.78 -1.42 1.89
C ALA A 48 0.54 -0.51 3.10
N ALA A 49 -0.72 -0.10 3.32
CA ALA A 49 -1.09 0.84 4.37
C ALA A 49 -1.40 0.16 5.70
N PHE A 50 -2.01 -1.04 5.65
CA PHE A 50 -2.46 -1.73 6.86
C PHE A 50 -1.30 -2.34 7.65
N PRO A 51 -1.38 -2.29 8.99
CA PRO A 51 -0.43 -3.00 9.85
C PRO A 51 -0.46 -4.52 9.60
N GLY A 52 0.62 -5.20 9.98
CA GLY A 52 0.74 -6.66 9.88
C GLY A 52 -0.36 -7.42 10.61
N PHE A 53 -0.84 -6.90 11.74
CA PHE A 53 -1.86 -7.53 12.58
C PHE A 53 -3.19 -6.78 12.58
N GLU A 54 -4.29 -7.53 12.58
CA GLU A 54 -5.65 -6.98 12.70
C GLU A 54 -5.87 -6.23 14.02
N ALA A 55 -5.28 -6.73 15.13
CA ALA A 55 -5.40 -6.13 16.45
C ALA A 55 -4.84 -4.71 16.56
N TYR A 56 -4.07 -4.25 15.59
CA TYR A 56 -3.49 -2.90 15.57
C TYR A 56 -4.41 -1.90 14.86
N ARG A 57 -5.56 -2.32 14.36
CA ARG A 57 -6.41 -1.54 13.47
C ARG A 57 -7.80 -1.38 14.05
N TYR A 58 -8.36 -0.21 13.85
CA TYR A 58 -9.67 0.15 14.36
C TYR A 58 -10.36 1.09 13.39
N ASN A 59 -11.68 1.02 13.34
CA ASN A 59 -12.51 1.98 12.63
C ASN A 59 -12.14 2.20 11.15
N ALA A 60 -11.73 1.15 10.45
CA ALA A 60 -11.41 1.25 9.03
C ALA A 60 -12.66 1.51 8.19
N VAL A 61 -12.54 2.48 7.29
CA VAL A 61 -13.54 2.84 6.29
C VAL A 61 -12.90 2.91 4.90
N ARG A 62 -13.70 2.67 3.86
CA ARG A 62 -13.26 2.71 2.46
C ARG A 62 -14.27 3.44 1.59
N GLY A 63 -13.80 4.24 0.63
CA GLY A 63 -14.67 4.83 -0.38
C GLY A 63 -14.01 6.05 -1.03
N VAL A 64 -14.83 6.87 -1.68
CA VAL A 64 -14.42 8.20 -2.15
C VAL A 64 -14.33 9.12 -0.94
N LEU A 65 -13.10 9.49 -0.58
CA LEU A 65 -12.82 10.30 0.60
C LEU A 65 -13.16 11.78 0.35
N PRO A 66 -13.36 12.59 1.41
CA PRO A 66 -13.35 14.04 1.29
C PRO A 66 -12.08 14.50 0.57
N GLY A 67 -12.23 15.14 -0.60
CA GLY A 67 -11.12 15.43 -1.52
C GLY A 67 -11.18 14.65 -2.84
N GLY A 68 -12.10 13.68 -2.98
CA GLY A 68 -12.49 13.09 -4.26
C GLY A 68 -11.70 11.85 -4.69
N ARG A 69 -10.63 11.47 -3.98
CA ARG A 69 -9.87 10.25 -4.27
C ARG A 69 -10.48 9.03 -3.58
N PHE A 70 -10.37 7.87 -4.22
CA PHE A 70 -10.70 6.60 -3.59
C PHE A 70 -9.58 6.15 -2.64
N GLY A 71 -9.94 5.81 -1.42
CA GLY A 71 -8.97 5.48 -0.39
C GLY A 71 -9.56 4.75 0.80
N VAL A 72 -8.70 4.55 1.80
CA VAL A 72 -9.08 4.07 3.13
C VAL A 72 -8.70 5.09 4.19
N LEU A 73 -9.49 5.15 5.25
CA LEU A 73 -9.19 5.92 6.46
C LEU A 73 -9.40 4.98 7.66
N PHE A 74 -8.48 4.98 8.61
CA PHE A 74 -8.58 4.13 9.79
C PHE A 74 -7.75 4.66 10.96
N HIS A 75 -8.07 4.22 12.16
CA HIS A 75 -7.20 4.37 13.32
C HIS A 75 -6.29 3.16 13.43
N GLN A 76 -5.04 3.39 13.83
CA GLN A 76 -4.10 2.32 14.08
C GLN A 76 -3.25 2.56 15.31
N LEU A 77 -2.72 1.46 15.84
CA LEU A 77 -1.57 1.44 16.70
C LEU A 77 -0.31 1.30 15.84
N LEU A 78 0.42 2.41 15.66
CA LEU A 78 1.71 2.39 15.01
C LEU A 78 2.71 1.65 15.90
N GLU A 79 3.17 0.49 15.43
CA GLU A 79 4.22 -0.26 16.10
C GLU A 79 5.59 0.40 15.85
N VAL A 80 6.25 0.82 16.93
CA VAL A 80 7.61 1.36 16.91
C VAL A 80 8.52 0.39 17.68
N PRO A 81 9.50 -0.25 17.01
CA PRO A 81 10.41 -1.18 17.69
C PRO A 81 11.24 -0.44 18.72
N VAL A 82 11.73 -1.17 19.71
CA VAL A 82 12.62 -0.63 20.74
C VAL A 82 13.97 -1.32 20.63
N THR A 83 15.04 -0.53 20.49
CA THR A 83 16.43 -1.01 20.53
C THR A 83 17.19 -0.10 21.49
N GLY A 84 17.16 -0.45 22.79
CA GLY A 84 17.53 0.45 23.88
C GLY A 84 16.45 1.51 24.15
N SER A 85 16.03 2.25 23.12
CA SER A 85 14.92 3.19 23.12
C SER A 85 14.01 3.00 21.90
N PRO A 86 12.77 3.54 21.90
CA PRO A 86 11.91 3.52 20.72
C PRO A 86 12.63 4.06 19.49
N ASN A 87 12.52 3.32 18.39
CA ASN A 87 13.28 3.51 17.16
C ASN A 87 12.65 4.59 16.26
N ILE A 88 12.35 5.72 16.88
CA ILE A 88 11.77 6.92 16.28
C ILE A 88 12.31 8.16 17.02
N SER A 89 12.83 9.14 16.29
CA SER A 89 13.36 10.37 16.89
C SER A 89 12.23 11.30 17.32
N GLY A 90 12.43 12.10 18.36
CA GLY A 90 11.47 13.08 18.88
C GLY A 90 10.91 12.67 20.24
N THR A 91 10.19 13.58 20.89
CA THR A 91 9.65 13.34 22.23
C THR A 91 8.50 12.33 22.18
N LEU A 92 8.55 11.36 23.10
CA LEU A 92 7.46 10.42 23.39
C LEU A 92 7.01 10.59 24.84
N TYR A 93 5.71 10.47 25.07
CA TYR A 93 5.09 10.57 26.38
C TYR A 93 4.62 9.20 26.87
N ALA A 94 4.78 8.98 28.18
CA ALA A 94 4.35 7.77 28.89
C ALA A 94 4.87 6.46 28.26
N SER A 95 6.08 6.48 27.69
CA SER A 95 6.70 5.30 27.07
C SER A 95 6.85 4.17 28.09
N THR A 96 6.11 3.09 27.86
CA THR A 96 6.14 1.87 28.65
C THR A 96 6.45 0.73 27.69
N VAL A 97 7.55 0.02 27.92
CA VAL A 97 7.88 -1.19 27.16
C VAL A 97 7.44 -2.39 27.99
N LYS A 98 6.66 -3.29 27.39
CA LYS A 98 6.29 -4.58 28.01
C LYS A 98 6.85 -5.69 27.15
N VAL A 99 7.55 -6.63 27.78
CA VAL A 99 8.16 -7.77 27.10
C VAL A 99 7.35 -9.01 27.46
N LYS A 100 6.83 -9.74 26.46
CA LYS A 100 6.20 -11.05 26.67
C LYS A 100 7.15 -12.24 26.41
N SER A 101 8.21 -12.09 25.60
CA SER A 101 9.14 -13.18 25.29
C SER A 101 10.64 -12.77 25.26
N ARG A 102 11.54 -13.75 25.42
CA ARG A 102 12.99 -13.65 25.72
C ARG A 102 13.91 -13.04 24.63
N ARG A 103 13.37 -12.51 23.51
CA ARG A 103 14.18 -11.98 22.40
C ARG A 103 14.37 -10.47 22.51
N TRP A 104 15.60 -10.05 22.78
CA TRP A 104 16.01 -8.64 22.93
C TRP A 104 16.60 -8.03 21.64
N TRP A 105 16.69 -8.79 20.54
CA TRP A 105 17.55 -8.40 19.42
C TRP A 105 16.88 -8.20 18.05
N MET A 106 15.61 -8.57 17.79
CA MET A 106 14.95 -8.23 16.51
C MET A 106 13.41 -8.18 16.54
N PRO A 107 12.77 -7.19 15.87
CA PRO A 107 11.33 -7.17 15.63
C PRO A 107 10.91 -8.08 14.45
N ASP A 108 9.85 -8.86 14.61
CA ASP A 108 9.22 -9.64 13.53
C ASP A 108 8.45 -8.69 12.60
N ARG A 109 8.97 -8.47 11.38
CA ARG A 109 8.45 -7.48 10.42
C ARG A 109 8.35 -8.07 9.03
N THR A 110 7.25 -8.78 8.79
CA THR A 110 6.86 -9.34 7.49
C THR A 110 6.37 -8.29 6.48
N ASP A 111 6.33 -7.02 6.87
CA ASP A 111 5.75 -5.91 6.11
C ASP A 111 6.78 -4.93 5.51
N LEU A 112 8.10 -5.11 5.74
CA LEU A 112 9.09 -4.04 5.54
C LEU A 112 10.37 -4.47 4.76
N PRO A 113 10.97 -3.59 3.95
CA PRO A 113 11.75 -3.98 2.76
C PRO A 113 13.27 -4.16 2.95
N PHE A 114 13.85 -3.83 4.10
CA PHE A 114 15.32 -3.84 4.27
C PHE A 114 15.84 -4.44 5.58
N ILE A 115 15.02 -4.55 6.63
CA ILE A 115 15.50 -5.05 7.93
C ILE A 115 15.41 -6.58 8.01
N GLY A 116 14.49 -7.22 7.27
CA GLY A 116 14.35 -8.69 7.29
C GLY A 116 15.49 -9.46 6.60
N ASP A 117 16.35 -8.79 5.80
CA ASP A 117 17.35 -9.48 4.97
C ASP A 117 18.78 -9.46 5.52
N PHE A 118 19.10 -8.57 6.47
CA PHE A 118 20.40 -8.56 7.15
C PHE A 118 20.36 -9.18 8.55
N LEU A 119 19.17 -9.49 9.02
CA LEU A 119 18.90 -9.85 10.40
C LEU A 119 18.03 -11.10 10.40
N ASP A 120 18.75 -12.21 10.21
CA ASP A 120 18.43 -13.61 10.55
C ASP A 120 17.07 -14.19 10.06
N PRO A 121 17.05 -15.11 9.08
CA PRO A 121 15.85 -15.88 8.78
C PRO A 121 15.38 -16.64 10.03
N ARG A 122 14.05 -16.78 10.18
CA ARG A 122 13.41 -17.50 11.29
C ARG A 122 14.12 -18.84 11.58
N THR A 123 14.73 -18.93 12.75
CA THR A 123 15.33 -20.17 13.28
C THR A 123 14.39 -20.96 14.18
N GLU A 124 13.22 -20.42 14.56
CA GLU A 124 12.24 -21.12 15.41
C GLU A 124 10.85 -21.24 14.74
N PRO A 125 10.20 -22.41 14.82
CA PRO A 125 8.85 -22.63 14.31
C PRO A 125 7.82 -22.04 15.27
N GLY A 126 7.18 -20.94 14.89
CA GLY A 126 6.04 -20.34 15.60
C GLY A 126 5.36 -19.28 14.74
N GLU A 127 4.03 -19.24 14.76
CA GLU A 127 3.29 -18.16 14.10
C GLU A 127 3.46 -16.86 14.90
N PRO A 128 3.71 -15.72 14.23
CA PRO A 128 3.88 -14.45 14.91
C PRO A 128 2.56 -14.02 15.56
N GLU A 129 2.63 -13.55 16.81
CA GLU A 129 1.46 -13.07 17.55
C GLU A 129 1.44 -11.55 17.69
N ALA A 130 0.24 -10.97 17.70
CA ALA A 130 0.07 -9.54 17.93
C ALA A 130 0.61 -9.14 19.31
N PHE A 131 1.36 -8.03 19.34
CA PHE A 131 1.97 -7.48 20.55
C PHE A 131 3.07 -8.32 21.21
N ASP A 132 3.64 -9.31 20.50
CA ASP A 132 4.75 -10.10 21.04
C ASP A 132 6.14 -9.48 20.75
N SER A 133 6.20 -8.45 19.91
CA SER A 133 7.46 -7.77 19.57
C SER A 133 7.96 -6.85 20.69
N HIS A 134 9.27 -6.63 20.74
CA HIS A 134 9.89 -5.64 21.60
C HIS A 134 9.65 -4.22 21.05
N ALA A 135 8.45 -3.69 21.30
CA ALA A 135 7.98 -2.45 20.70
C ALA A 135 7.12 -1.61 21.67
N VAL A 136 6.82 -0.38 21.25
CA VAL A 136 5.73 0.44 21.78
C VAL A 136 4.71 0.68 20.68
N TRP A 137 3.45 0.77 21.07
CA TRP A 137 2.34 1.01 20.15
C TRP A 137 1.77 2.40 20.39
N ILE A 138 1.71 3.20 19.33
CA ILE A 138 1.38 4.62 19.39
C ILE A 138 0.08 4.89 18.61
N PRO A 139 -0.95 5.52 19.21
CA PRO A 139 -2.15 5.91 18.50
C PRO A 139 -1.85 6.83 17.31
N THR A 140 -2.33 6.47 16.13
CA THR A 140 -2.29 7.33 14.94
C THR A 140 -3.56 7.15 14.10
N THR A 141 -3.91 8.16 13.32
CA THR A 141 -4.94 8.09 12.28
C THR A 141 -4.25 8.07 10.93
N THR A 142 -4.67 7.14 10.07
CA THR A 142 -4.07 6.88 8.78
C THR A 142 -5.09 7.08 7.67
N VAL A 143 -4.68 7.78 6.62
CA VAL A 143 -5.38 7.82 5.33
C VAL A 143 -4.46 7.21 4.28
N ALA A 144 -4.98 6.36 3.41
CA ALA A 144 -4.21 5.81 2.29
C ALA A 144 -5.00 5.87 0.99
N ILE A 145 -4.32 6.27 -0.09
CA ILE A 145 -4.90 6.51 -1.41
C ILE A 145 -4.04 5.78 -2.44
N ASN A 146 -4.70 5.12 -3.39
CA ASN A 146 -4.00 4.51 -4.52
C ASN A 146 -3.63 5.58 -5.54
N VAL A 147 -2.33 5.62 -5.85
CA VAL A 147 -1.69 6.52 -6.81
C VAL A 147 -0.79 5.63 -7.67
N PRO A 148 -1.35 4.87 -8.63
CA PRO A 148 -0.57 3.96 -9.48
C PRO A 148 0.55 4.68 -10.22
N GLU A 149 0.38 5.99 -10.49
CA GLU A 149 1.37 6.85 -11.10
C GLU A 149 2.64 6.96 -10.24
N ALA A 150 2.52 6.86 -8.91
CA ALA A 150 3.63 6.96 -7.97
C ALA A 150 4.39 5.64 -7.74
N ALA A 151 3.96 4.54 -8.36
CA ALA A 151 4.47 3.20 -8.07
C ALA A 151 5.96 3.00 -8.41
N LEU A 152 6.49 3.74 -9.40
CA LEU A 152 7.91 3.76 -9.74
C LEU A 152 8.68 4.95 -9.15
N PRO A 153 8.34 6.22 -9.49
CA PRO A 153 9.21 7.35 -9.16
C PRO A 153 9.31 7.63 -7.66
N PHE A 154 8.34 7.14 -6.87
CA PHE A 154 8.30 7.32 -5.43
C PHE A 154 8.32 5.98 -4.68
N PHE A 155 8.76 4.90 -5.33
CA PHE A 155 8.87 3.58 -4.73
C PHE A 155 9.75 3.65 -3.47
N LEU A 156 9.11 3.58 -2.30
CA LEU A 156 9.74 3.73 -0.98
C LEU A 156 10.23 5.16 -0.72
N THR A 157 9.26 6.07 -0.59
CA THR A 157 9.50 7.47 -0.18
C THR A 157 8.85 7.75 1.17
N ARG A 158 9.51 8.56 1.99
CA ARG A 158 9.00 9.10 3.26
C ARG A 158 9.20 10.60 3.29
N ILE A 159 8.20 11.33 3.77
CA ILE A 159 8.32 12.75 4.10
C ILE A 159 7.86 12.93 5.55
N ASP A 160 8.77 13.36 6.41
CA ASP A 160 8.47 13.76 7.79
C ASP A 160 9.53 14.73 8.32
N ARG A 161 9.32 15.24 9.53
CA ARG A 161 10.26 16.15 10.21
C ARG A 161 11.21 15.41 11.16
N ARG A 162 11.21 14.08 11.12
CA ARG A 162 11.93 13.24 12.09
C ARG A 162 13.23 12.75 11.46
N ASP A 163 14.31 12.86 12.23
CA ASP A 163 15.62 12.36 11.82
C ASP A 163 15.59 10.85 11.58
N ARG A 164 14.86 10.12 12.41
CA ARG A 164 14.84 8.66 12.42
C ARG A 164 13.43 8.13 12.59
N HIS A 165 13.05 7.15 11.78
CA HIS A 165 11.84 6.37 11.97
C HIS A 165 11.99 5.02 11.26
N ALA A 166 12.54 4.04 11.98
CA ALA A 166 12.78 2.72 11.41
C ALA A 166 11.44 2.00 11.12
N PRO A 167 11.30 1.38 9.94
CA PRO A 167 12.35 1.07 8.96
C PRO A 167 12.37 2.04 7.78
N PHE A 168 11.63 3.14 7.84
CA PHE A 168 11.43 4.06 6.72
C PHE A 168 12.60 5.02 6.56
N ASP A 169 13.78 4.67 7.09
CA ASP A 169 15.01 5.43 6.98
C ASP A 169 15.68 5.04 5.66
N PHE A 170 15.20 5.64 4.56
CA PHE A 170 15.74 5.43 3.22
C PHE A 170 17.05 6.23 3.03
N PRO A 171 17.97 5.76 2.16
CA PRO A 171 19.34 6.27 2.10
C PRO A 171 19.43 7.68 1.52
N ASP A 172 18.63 8.01 0.51
CA ASP A 172 18.67 9.31 -0.13
C ASP A 172 17.85 10.30 0.68
N THR A 173 18.34 11.54 0.79
CA THR A 173 17.71 12.59 1.60
C THR A 173 17.68 13.92 0.87
N ALA A 174 16.55 14.62 0.94
CA ALA A 174 16.43 15.99 0.51
C ALA A 174 15.69 16.82 1.56
N ASP A 175 16.21 18.01 1.84
CA ASP A 175 15.53 18.97 2.72
C ASP A 175 14.41 19.66 1.96
N LEU A 176 13.27 19.82 2.64
CA LEU A 176 12.11 20.57 2.18
C LEU A 176 11.89 21.78 3.10
N PRO A 177 11.21 22.84 2.64
CA PRO A 177 10.85 23.99 3.47
C PRO A 177 10.15 23.58 4.77
N GLY A 178 10.27 24.40 5.82
CA GLY A 178 9.56 24.15 7.10
C GLY A 178 10.15 23.03 7.98
N GLY A 179 11.40 22.60 7.71
CA GLY A 179 12.07 21.55 8.48
C GLY A 179 11.60 20.14 8.13
N TRP A 180 10.88 19.99 7.02
CA TRP A 180 10.50 18.71 6.45
C TRP A 180 11.67 18.07 5.72
N ARG A 181 11.72 16.74 5.72
CA ARG A 181 12.74 15.99 5.00
C ARG A 181 12.10 14.88 4.20
N LEU A 182 12.50 14.79 2.95
CA LEU A 182 12.21 13.68 2.08
C LEU A 182 13.33 12.64 2.24
N ARG A 183 12.94 11.38 2.36
CA ARG A 183 13.84 10.22 2.28
C ARG A 183 13.32 9.26 1.22
N SER A 184 14.19 8.74 0.37
CA SER A 184 13.77 7.84 -0.71
C SER A 184 14.81 6.77 -1.04
N HIS A 185 14.37 5.74 -1.76
CA HIS A 185 15.23 4.72 -2.35
C HIS A 185 15.49 5.07 -3.83
N GLY A 186 16.31 6.08 -4.05
CA GLY A 186 16.61 6.66 -5.35
C GLY A 186 16.16 8.12 -5.50
N PRO A 187 16.59 8.79 -6.58
CA PRO A 187 16.14 10.14 -6.89
C PRO A 187 14.63 10.16 -7.17
N VAL A 188 13.95 11.17 -6.65
CA VAL A 188 12.51 11.37 -6.85
C VAL A 188 12.24 12.68 -7.61
N PRO A 189 11.18 12.76 -8.41
CA PRO A 189 10.73 14.02 -9.02
C PRO A 189 10.36 15.09 -7.97
N SER A 190 10.34 16.36 -8.38
CA SER A 190 9.88 17.46 -7.52
C SER A 190 8.40 17.31 -7.18
N LEU A 191 8.06 17.47 -5.90
CA LEU A 191 6.69 17.43 -5.40
C LEU A 191 6.14 18.85 -5.24
N ASP A 192 6.05 19.56 -6.36
CA ASP A 192 5.49 20.91 -6.40
C ASP A 192 4.02 20.88 -5.93
N GLY A 193 3.64 21.82 -5.07
CA GLY A 193 2.29 21.88 -4.48
C GLY A 193 2.12 21.15 -3.14
N LEU A 194 3.16 20.46 -2.65
CA LEU A 194 3.11 19.81 -1.34
C LEU A 194 3.24 20.80 -0.16
N ALA A 195 3.98 21.90 -0.37
CA ALA A 195 4.34 22.86 0.68
C ALA A 195 3.13 23.41 1.48
N PRO A 196 2.00 23.83 0.88
CA PRO A 196 0.86 24.34 1.64
C PRO A 196 0.27 23.33 2.62
N VAL A 197 0.29 22.04 2.28
CA VAL A 197 -0.21 20.96 3.17
C VAL A 197 0.79 20.74 4.30
N LEU A 198 2.09 20.68 3.99
CA LEU A 198 3.15 20.49 4.98
C LEU A 198 3.22 21.65 5.98
N ASP A 199 2.98 22.88 5.54
CA ASP A 199 2.96 24.05 6.41
C ASP A 199 1.81 23.99 7.43
N ARG A 200 0.62 23.51 7.03
CA ARG A 200 -0.51 23.29 7.95
C ARG A 200 -0.16 22.29 9.06
N HIS A 201 0.63 21.27 8.75
CA HIS A 201 1.03 20.23 9.69
C HIS A 201 2.39 20.48 10.35
N ALA A 202 3.00 21.66 10.16
CA ALA A 202 4.26 22.02 10.83
C ALA A 202 4.08 22.13 12.36
N GLY A 203 2.85 22.24 12.87
CA GLY A 203 2.56 22.19 14.30
C GLY A 203 2.40 20.77 14.87
N ASP A 204 2.17 19.76 14.02
CA ASP A 204 1.68 18.46 14.48
C ASP A 204 2.78 17.66 15.22
N PRO A 205 2.48 17.07 16.40
CA PRO A 205 3.44 16.23 17.14
C PRO A 205 4.00 15.07 16.30
N PHE A 206 3.19 14.55 15.38
CA PHE A 206 3.60 13.59 14.38
C PHE A 206 2.70 13.72 13.15
N PHE A 207 3.33 13.90 12.00
CA PHE A 207 2.71 13.81 10.69
C PHE A 207 3.74 13.22 9.73
N GLN A 208 3.33 12.24 8.95
CA GLN A 208 4.19 11.50 8.04
C GLN A 208 3.43 11.20 6.76
N VAL A 209 4.12 11.41 5.63
CA VAL A 209 3.70 10.91 4.32
C VAL A 209 4.63 9.76 3.93
N LEU A 210 4.05 8.67 3.44
CA LEU A 210 4.79 7.56 2.81
C LEU A 210 4.23 7.33 1.42
N ALA A 211 5.09 7.01 0.46
CA ALA A 211 4.68 6.42 -0.82
C ALA A 211 5.30 5.02 -0.92
N LEU A 212 4.46 4.00 -0.92
CA LEU A 212 4.85 2.60 -0.95
C LEU A 212 4.10 1.91 -2.09
N ARG A 213 4.83 1.46 -3.13
CA ARG A 213 4.27 0.60 -4.20
C ARG A 213 2.96 1.13 -4.79
N GLY A 214 2.89 2.42 -5.10
CA GLY A 214 1.70 3.05 -5.69
C GLY A 214 0.59 3.37 -4.67
N THR A 215 0.87 3.34 -3.37
CA THR A 215 -0.03 3.80 -2.32
C THR A 215 0.61 4.96 -1.57
N VAL A 216 -0.07 6.12 -1.56
CA VAL A 216 0.29 7.26 -0.71
C VAL A 216 -0.43 7.11 0.62
N ILE A 217 0.31 7.19 1.72
CA ILE A 217 -0.15 6.95 3.09
C ILE A 217 0.20 8.18 3.93
N VAL A 218 -0.82 8.82 4.48
CA VAL A 218 -0.67 9.91 5.44
C VAL A 218 -1.00 9.40 6.82
N ARG A 219 -0.07 9.58 7.77
CA ARG A 219 -0.26 9.24 9.18
C ARG A 219 -0.16 10.51 10.01
N SER A 220 -1.14 10.72 10.87
CA SER A 220 -1.15 11.82 11.83
C SER A 220 -1.30 11.29 13.25
N ASN A 221 -0.76 12.04 14.21
CA ASN A 221 -0.81 11.73 15.64
C ASN A 221 -2.25 11.52 16.14
N GLY A 222 -2.44 10.53 17.03
CA GLY A 222 -3.67 10.35 17.79
C GLY A 222 -4.83 9.75 17.00
N TYR A 223 -5.93 9.48 17.71
CA TYR A 223 -7.21 9.09 17.10
C TYR A 223 -8.03 10.36 16.80
N ARG A 224 -7.85 10.89 15.59
CA ARG A 224 -8.37 12.20 15.19
C ARG A 224 -9.88 12.19 14.99
N THR A 225 -10.49 13.35 15.12
CA THR A 225 -11.93 13.58 14.91
C THR A 225 -12.22 14.50 13.72
N ASP A 226 -11.25 15.31 13.33
CA ASP A 226 -11.24 16.18 12.13
C ASP A 226 -10.84 15.41 10.86
N LEU A 227 -11.51 14.29 10.63
CA LEU A 227 -11.18 13.31 9.58
C LEU A 227 -11.29 13.87 8.16
N ASP A 228 -12.23 14.80 7.97
CA ASP A 228 -12.47 15.48 6.70
C ASP A 228 -11.29 16.30 6.21
N GLU A 229 -10.65 17.03 7.12
CA GLU A 229 -9.49 17.86 6.82
C GLU A 229 -8.31 16.97 6.47
N LEU A 230 -8.03 15.96 7.32
CA LEU A 230 -6.97 14.98 7.06
C LEU A 230 -7.17 14.24 5.73
N ALA A 231 -8.40 13.88 5.37
CA ALA A 231 -8.71 13.23 4.11
C ALA A 231 -8.48 14.15 2.90
N ARG A 232 -8.88 15.43 2.98
CA ARG A 232 -8.63 16.42 1.92
C ARG A 232 -7.13 16.66 1.74
N ASP A 233 -6.40 16.76 2.84
CA ASP A 233 -4.95 16.92 2.83
C ASP A 233 -4.27 15.70 2.21
N ALA A 234 -4.70 14.49 2.56
CA ALA A 234 -4.20 13.27 1.94
C ALA A 234 -4.51 13.21 0.43
N CYS A 235 -5.69 13.65 -0.01
CA CYS A 235 -6.03 13.74 -1.43
C CYS A 235 -5.13 14.74 -2.16
N ALA A 236 -4.89 15.93 -1.60
CA ALA A 236 -4.00 16.94 -2.17
C ALA A 236 -2.55 16.43 -2.27
N ILE A 237 -2.08 15.71 -1.25
CA ILE A 237 -0.78 15.03 -1.28
C ILE A 237 -0.76 13.99 -2.41
N ALA A 238 -1.77 13.13 -2.49
CA ALA A 238 -1.88 12.12 -3.55
C ALA A 238 -1.88 12.74 -4.97
N ASP A 239 -2.56 13.87 -5.15
CA ASP A 239 -2.56 14.63 -6.40
C ASP A 239 -1.17 15.18 -6.75
N ALA A 240 -0.42 15.70 -5.77
CA ALA A 240 0.95 16.16 -5.99
C ALA A 240 1.89 15.02 -6.42
N PHE A 241 1.76 13.84 -5.80
CA PHE A 241 2.50 12.65 -6.22
C PHE A 241 2.13 12.21 -7.64
N ALA A 242 0.83 12.19 -7.97
CA ALA A 242 0.37 11.83 -9.31
C ALA A 242 0.87 12.82 -10.37
N ALA A 243 0.85 14.13 -10.09
CA ALA A 243 1.27 15.17 -11.01
C ALA A 243 2.79 15.18 -11.25
N ALA A 244 3.58 14.80 -10.24
CA ALA A 244 5.04 14.72 -10.33
C ALA A 244 5.54 13.47 -11.06
N SER A 245 4.67 12.48 -11.27
CA SER A 245 5.02 11.24 -11.96
C SER A 245 5.13 11.43 -13.47
N PRO A 246 6.25 11.03 -14.11
CA PRO A 246 6.37 11.07 -15.56
C PRO A 246 5.30 10.17 -16.21
N SER A 247 4.61 10.69 -17.22
CA SER A 247 3.67 9.92 -18.03
C SER A 247 4.17 9.84 -19.47
N ALA A 248 4.35 8.62 -19.97
CA ALA A 248 4.54 8.32 -21.38
C ALA A 248 3.43 7.35 -21.78
N ALA A 249 2.19 7.83 -21.79
CA ALA A 249 1.03 7.01 -22.10
C ALA A 249 1.14 6.42 -23.51
N GLU A 250 1.27 5.09 -23.59
CA GLU A 250 1.32 4.35 -24.85
C GLU A 250 -0.07 3.76 -25.17
N PRO A 251 -0.39 3.51 -26.44
CA PRO A 251 -1.58 2.72 -26.78
C PRO A 251 -1.53 1.34 -26.12
N PHE A 252 -2.65 0.88 -25.54
CA PHE A 252 -2.69 -0.41 -24.85
C PHE A 252 -2.27 -1.59 -25.73
N ALA A 253 -2.50 -1.54 -27.05
CA ALA A 253 -2.10 -2.63 -27.95
C ALA A 253 -0.57 -2.77 -28.14
N THR A 254 0.21 -1.71 -27.87
CA THR A 254 1.66 -1.65 -28.08
C THR A 254 2.35 -2.73 -27.25
N ALA A 255 3.22 -3.52 -27.90
CA ALA A 255 4.07 -4.48 -27.20
C ALA A 255 5.20 -3.75 -26.50
N LEU A 256 5.49 -4.14 -25.26
CA LEU A 256 6.57 -3.56 -24.47
C LEU A 256 7.85 -4.42 -24.56
N PRO A 257 9.01 -3.85 -24.22
CA PRO A 257 10.26 -4.61 -24.18
C PRO A 257 10.17 -5.84 -23.28
N ALA A 258 10.97 -6.86 -23.60
CA ALA A 258 11.14 -8.01 -22.72
C ALA A 258 11.77 -7.59 -21.37
N PRO A 259 11.60 -8.38 -20.30
CA PRO A 259 12.16 -8.08 -18.99
C PRO A 259 13.66 -7.80 -19.05
N HIS A 260 14.06 -6.61 -18.61
CA HIS A 260 15.46 -6.17 -18.55
C HIS A 260 15.75 -5.43 -17.23
N SER A 261 14.71 -4.91 -16.57
CA SER A 261 14.79 -4.40 -15.21
C SER A 261 14.99 -5.55 -14.22
N HIS A 262 15.90 -5.34 -13.27
CA HIS A 262 16.02 -6.21 -12.11
C HIS A 262 15.21 -5.60 -10.97
N HIS A 263 13.99 -6.09 -10.74
CA HIS A 263 13.21 -5.67 -9.59
C HIS A 263 13.83 -6.23 -8.30
N PRO A 264 14.25 -5.39 -7.34
CA PRO A 264 15.03 -5.82 -6.17
C PRO A 264 14.26 -6.79 -5.26
N GLU A 265 12.92 -6.67 -5.23
CA GLU A 265 12.07 -7.54 -4.40
C GLU A 265 11.64 -8.85 -5.09
N VAL A 266 11.98 -9.05 -6.38
CA VAL A 266 11.61 -10.28 -7.11
C VAL A 266 12.78 -11.26 -7.06
N THR A 267 12.62 -12.33 -6.28
CA THR A 267 13.64 -13.38 -6.14
C THR A 267 13.77 -14.22 -7.42
N PRO A 268 14.87 -14.97 -7.63
CA PRO A 268 15.01 -15.88 -8.76
C PRO A 268 13.84 -16.88 -8.88
N ALA A 269 13.40 -17.46 -7.75
CA ALA A 269 12.26 -18.36 -7.73
C ALA A 269 10.98 -17.68 -8.25
N TRP A 270 10.78 -16.39 -7.92
CA TRP A 270 9.65 -15.64 -8.45
C TRP A 270 9.75 -15.42 -9.96
N ARG A 271 10.92 -15.00 -10.45
CA ARG A 271 11.16 -14.82 -11.89
C ARG A 271 10.91 -16.11 -12.68
N ASP A 272 11.46 -17.23 -12.21
CA ASP A 272 11.30 -18.52 -12.88
C ASP A 272 9.84 -18.99 -12.86
N GLY A 273 9.12 -18.73 -11.76
CA GLY A 273 7.69 -19.01 -11.65
C GLY A 273 6.87 -18.26 -12.69
N TYR A 274 7.14 -16.96 -12.87
CA TYR A 274 6.49 -16.15 -13.89
C TYR A 274 6.86 -16.59 -15.32
N ALA A 275 8.11 -16.97 -15.55
CA ALA A 275 8.52 -17.50 -16.86
C ALA A 275 7.80 -18.81 -17.21
N ARG A 276 7.66 -19.73 -16.25
CA ARG A 276 6.89 -20.97 -16.44
C ARG A 276 5.40 -20.70 -16.68
N LEU A 277 4.82 -19.73 -15.96
CA LEU A 277 3.43 -19.33 -16.17
C LEU A 277 3.22 -18.76 -17.58
N ALA A 278 4.09 -17.84 -18.01
CA ALA A 278 4.03 -17.25 -19.35
C ALA A 278 4.13 -18.32 -20.45
N ALA A 279 5.11 -19.23 -20.34
CA ALA A 279 5.28 -20.32 -21.30
C ALA A 279 4.05 -21.26 -21.36
N ARG A 280 3.49 -21.62 -20.19
CA ARG A 280 2.30 -22.49 -20.10
C ARG A 280 1.07 -21.85 -20.73
N LEU A 281 0.89 -20.54 -20.59
CA LEU A 281 -0.23 -19.79 -21.16
C LEU A 281 0.05 -19.27 -22.59
N GLY A 282 1.23 -19.52 -23.16
CA GLY A 282 1.61 -19.00 -24.47
C GLY A 282 1.75 -17.47 -24.52
N LEU A 283 2.06 -16.82 -23.40
CA LEU A 283 2.18 -15.36 -23.28
C LEU A 283 3.65 -14.92 -23.37
N ALA A 284 3.88 -13.75 -23.97
CA ALA A 284 5.18 -13.10 -23.99
C ALA A 284 5.36 -12.26 -22.71
N GLN A 285 6.50 -12.38 -22.04
CA GLN A 285 6.81 -11.51 -20.91
C GLN A 285 7.17 -10.10 -21.37
N GLU A 286 6.70 -9.12 -20.63
CA GLU A 286 7.03 -7.70 -20.78
C GLU A 286 7.72 -7.19 -19.52
N ASP A 287 8.54 -6.16 -19.65
CA ASP A 287 9.17 -5.49 -18.52
C ASP A 287 8.14 -4.76 -17.65
N ALA A 288 8.18 -5.02 -16.34
CA ALA A 288 7.19 -4.50 -15.41
C ALA A 288 7.35 -2.99 -15.16
N ASP A 289 8.57 -2.47 -15.20
CA ASP A 289 8.82 -1.04 -15.03
C ASP A 289 8.38 -0.28 -16.30
N ASP A 290 8.67 -0.81 -17.50
CA ASP A 290 8.15 -0.22 -18.74
C ASP A 290 6.62 -0.26 -18.81
N TYR A 291 5.99 -1.33 -18.33
CA TYR A 291 4.53 -1.39 -18.19
C TYR A 291 3.99 -0.26 -17.33
N GLN A 292 4.58 -0.02 -16.17
CA GLN A 292 4.10 1.04 -15.28
C GLN A 292 4.32 2.44 -15.87
N ARG A 293 5.39 2.64 -16.67
CA ARG A 293 5.64 3.90 -17.40
C ARG A 293 4.65 4.12 -18.54
N ALA A 294 4.34 3.06 -19.28
CA ALA A 294 3.45 3.07 -20.44
C ALA A 294 1.98 3.24 -20.03
N PHE A 295 1.59 2.71 -18.87
CA PHE A 295 0.21 2.68 -18.40
C PHE A 295 0.07 3.14 -16.93
N PRO A 296 0.53 4.36 -16.59
CA PRO A 296 0.70 4.79 -15.20
C PRO A 296 -0.62 4.98 -14.43
N THR A 297 -1.74 5.13 -15.14
CA THR A 297 -3.07 5.40 -14.60
C THR A 297 -3.89 4.13 -14.34
N LEU A 298 -3.45 2.97 -14.82
CA LEU A 298 -4.19 1.72 -14.67
C LEU A 298 -4.15 1.24 -13.21
N GLY A 299 -5.32 1.19 -12.57
CA GLY A 299 -5.51 1.01 -11.14
C GLY A 299 -5.25 -0.40 -10.58
N VAL A 300 -4.20 -1.11 -11.04
CA VAL A 300 -3.78 -2.36 -10.38
C VAL A 300 -3.07 -2.00 -9.07
N PRO A 301 -3.58 -2.42 -7.89
CA PRO A 301 -2.93 -2.06 -6.63
C PRO A 301 -1.53 -2.67 -6.49
N GLY A 302 -0.56 -1.85 -6.09
CA GLY A 302 0.83 -2.26 -5.91
C GLY A 302 1.75 -1.78 -7.02
N ARG A 303 3.00 -2.26 -7.00
CA ARG A 303 3.95 -2.12 -8.10
C ARG A 303 3.95 -3.39 -8.93
N ALA A 304 3.88 -3.28 -10.25
CA ALA A 304 4.01 -4.42 -11.14
C ALA A 304 5.34 -5.15 -10.91
N VAL A 305 5.27 -6.49 -10.80
CA VAL A 305 6.42 -7.38 -10.62
C VAL A 305 6.53 -8.42 -11.74
N ALA A 306 5.46 -8.63 -12.50
CA ALA A 306 5.46 -9.41 -13.74
C ALA A 306 4.32 -8.97 -14.65
N VAL A 307 4.59 -8.95 -15.94
CA VAL A 307 3.62 -8.60 -16.99
C VAL A 307 3.77 -9.59 -18.13
N MET A 308 2.64 -10.10 -18.62
CA MET A 308 2.59 -11.09 -19.68
C MET A 308 1.51 -10.70 -20.68
N ARG A 309 1.89 -10.51 -21.94
CA ARG A 309 0.99 -10.11 -23.04
C ARG A 309 0.75 -11.28 -23.99
N GLY A 310 -0.48 -11.41 -24.47
CA GLY A 310 -0.79 -12.41 -25.50
C GLY A 310 -2.28 -12.62 -25.66
N GLU A 311 -2.63 -13.78 -26.22
CA GLU A 311 -4.00 -14.24 -26.36
C GLU A 311 -4.40 -15.01 -25.09
N LEU A 312 -5.35 -14.46 -24.31
CA LEU A 312 -5.80 -15.03 -23.03
C LEU A 312 -6.90 -16.09 -23.23
N ALA A 313 -7.63 -15.98 -24.35
CA ALA A 313 -8.59 -16.95 -24.87
C ALA A 313 -8.73 -16.72 -26.39
N PRO A 314 -9.29 -17.66 -27.16
CA PRO A 314 -9.42 -17.53 -28.61
C PRO A 314 -10.00 -16.17 -29.04
N GLY A 315 -9.21 -15.36 -29.75
CA GLY A 315 -9.57 -14.02 -30.23
C GLY A 315 -9.50 -12.91 -29.19
N VAL A 316 -9.14 -13.19 -27.93
CA VAL A 316 -9.11 -12.21 -26.83
C VAL A 316 -7.66 -11.92 -26.44
N HIS A 317 -7.16 -10.77 -26.90
CA HIS A 317 -5.83 -10.27 -26.54
C HIS A 317 -5.86 -9.40 -25.29
N GLY A 318 -4.85 -9.54 -24.45
CA GLY A 318 -4.73 -8.76 -23.22
C GLY A 318 -3.40 -8.92 -22.51
N ARG A 319 -3.37 -8.49 -21.25
CA ARG A 319 -2.25 -8.68 -20.34
C ARG A 319 -2.68 -9.38 -19.06
N LEU A 320 -1.83 -10.26 -18.57
CA LEU A 320 -1.85 -10.76 -17.21
C LEU A 320 -0.74 -10.05 -16.43
N VAL A 321 -1.12 -9.34 -15.37
CA VAL A 321 -0.24 -8.52 -14.54
C VAL A 321 -0.25 -9.04 -13.12
N TYR A 322 0.92 -9.16 -12.50
CA TYR A 322 1.05 -9.39 -11.06
C TYR A 322 1.70 -8.18 -10.41
N SER A 323 1.07 -7.67 -9.36
CA SER A 323 1.56 -6.51 -8.61
C SER A 323 1.76 -6.82 -7.14
N ALA A 324 2.82 -6.27 -6.55
CA ALA A 324 3.13 -6.43 -5.15
C ALA A 324 2.70 -5.17 -4.38
N GLU A 325 1.79 -5.31 -3.42
CA GLU A 325 1.42 -4.24 -2.48
C GLU A 325 2.34 -4.20 -1.26
N ARG A 326 3.01 -5.31 -0.96
CA ARG A 326 4.03 -5.43 0.08
C ARG A 326 5.34 -5.91 -0.54
N ASN A 327 6.41 -5.90 0.24
CA ASN A 327 7.67 -6.47 -0.22
C ASN A 327 7.45 -7.94 -0.61
N LEU A 328 7.65 -8.26 -1.89
CA LEU A 328 7.33 -9.58 -2.42
C LEU A 328 8.17 -10.70 -1.79
N ARG A 329 9.45 -10.41 -1.49
CA ARG A 329 10.37 -11.34 -0.82
C ARG A 329 9.91 -11.70 0.59
N ALA A 330 9.34 -10.76 1.33
CA ALA A 330 8.86 -10.98 2.70
C ALA A 330 7.42 -11.52 2.77
N ALA A 331 6.55 -11.03 1.89
CA ALA A 331 5.12 -11.37 1.93
C ALA A 331 4.77 -12.62 1.12
N GLU A 332 5.63 -13.02 0.17
CA GLU A 332 5.45 -14.15 -0.75
C GLU A 332 4.08 -14.16 -1.45
N ARG A 333 3.52 -12.98 -1.72
CA ARG A 333 2.20 -12.83 -2.32
C ARG A 333 2.16 -11.65 -3.28
N ALA A 334 1.50 -11.85 -4.41
CA ALA A 334 1.21 -10.82 -5.40
C ALA A 334 -0.29 -10.80 -5.75
N ARG A 335 -0.78 -9.68 -6.23
CA ARG A 335 -2.15 -9.53 -6.73
C ARG A 335 -2.13 -9.67 -8.25
N GLY A 336 -2.86 -10.67 -8.75
CA GLY A 336 -3.06 -10.83 -10.19
C GLY A 336 -4.16 -9.92 -10.71
N ALA A 337 -4.00 -9.46 -11.96
CA ALA A 337 -4.97 -8.70 -12.71
C ALA A 337 -4.96 -9.10 -14.19
N VAL A 338 -6.13 -9.14 -14.80
CA VAL A 338 -6.30 -9.29 -16.25
C VAL A 338 -6.70 -7.95 -16.84
N LEU A 339 -5.99 -7.53 -17.88
CA LEU A 339 -6.23 -6.29 -18.57
C LEU A 339 -6.66 -6.56 -20.02
N LEU A 340 -7.77 -5.96 -20.41
CA LEU A 340 -8.37 -6.11 -21.73
C LEU A 340 -8.64 -4.73 -22.34
N ALA A 341 -8.54 -4.61 -23.66
CA ALA A 341 -9.08 -3.43 -24.33
C ALA A 341 -10.59 -3.36 -24.08
N ALA A 342 -11.09 -2.17 -23.80
CA ALA A 342 -12.51 -1.96 -23.51
C ALA A 342 -13.00 -0.63 -24.08
N HIS A 343 -14.29 -0.60 -24.38
CA HIS A 343 -15.00 0.59 -24.83
C HIS A 343 -16.10 0.94 -23.81
N GLY A 344 -16.44 2.22 -23.70
CA GLY A 344 -17.49 2.69 -22.80
C GLY A 344 -17.00 3.67 -21.73
N ALA A 345 -17.91 4.08 -20.86
CA ALA A 345 -17.66 5.06 -19.82
C ALA A 345 -16.67 4.53 -18.76
N PRO A 346 -15.85 5.41 -18.17
CA PRO A 346 -15.00 5.01 -17.04
C PRO A 346 -15.85 4.60 -15.84
N THR A 347 -15.38 3.61 -15.08
CA THR A 347 -16.00 3.23 -13.81
C THR A 347 -15.77 4.30 -12.73
N PRO A 348 -16.57 4.31 -11.65
CA PRO A 348 -16.29 5.17 -10.50
C PRO A 348 -14.89 4.93 -9.89
N PRO A 349 -14.30 5.92 -9.17
CA PRO A 349 -13.04 5.75 -8.48
C PRO A 349 -13.06 4.54 -7.54
N GLY A 350 -12.04 3.68 -7.64
CA GLY A 350 -11.94 2.42 -6.89
C GLY A 350 -12.59 1.21 -7.55
N GLY A 351 -13.21 1.40 -8.72
CA GLY A 351 -13.82 0.35 -9.51
C GLY A 351 -15.10 -0.22 -8.90
N GLU A 352 -15.72 -1.13 -9.64
CA GLU A 352 -16.88 -1.90 -9.23
C GLU A 352 -16.43 -3.22 -8.61
N ARG A 353 -16.88 -3.49 -7.39
CA ARG A 353 -16.51 -4.72 -6.69
C ARG A 353 -17.52 -5.82 -7.00
N HIS A 354 -16.99 -6.99 -7.34
CA HIS A 354 -17.75 -8.20 -7.65
C HIS A 354 -17.31 -9.35 -6.74
N PRO A 355 -17.75 -9.40 -5.48
CA PRO A 355 -17.35 -10.43 -4.51
C PRO A 355 -17.62 -11.86 -4.98
N GLU A 356 -18.72 -12.07 -5.72
CA GLU A 356 -19.14 -13.33 -6.33
C GLU A 356 -18.11 -13.84 -7.35
N HIS A 357 -17.46 -12.92 -8.07
CA HIS A 357 -16.35 -13.21 -8.97
C HIS A 357 -15.00 -12.98 -8.33
N GLN A 358 -14.93 -12.58 -7.06
CA GLN A 358 -13.69 -12.21 -6.36
C GLN A 358 -12.81 -11.25 -7.16
N LEU A 359 -13.44 -10.30 -7.84
CA LEU A 359 -12.79 -9.34 -8.72
C LEU A 359 -13.20 -7.92 -8.35
N VAL A 360 -12.35 -6.98 -8.74
CA VAL A 360 -12.75 -5.59 -8.97
C VAL A 360 -12.56 -5.32 -10.45
N TYR A 361 -13.56 -4.66 -11.02
CA TYR A 361 -13.57 -4.19 -12.38
C TYR A 361 -13.39 -2.69 -12.40
N GLU A 362 -12.35 -2.21 -13.08
CA GLU A 362 -12.11 -0.81 -13.32
C GLU A 362 -11.98 -0.58 -14.82
N GLN A 363 -12.69 0.40 -15.36
CA GLN A 363 -12.53 0.82 -16.74
C GLN A 363 -11.94 2.23 -16.77
N ARG A 364 -10.77 2.38 -17.38
CA ARG A 364 -10.07 3.65 -17.51
C ARG A 364 -9.20 3.64 -18.76
N ASP A 365 -9.12 4.77 -19.45
CA ASP A 365 -8.24 4.97 -20.62
C ASP A 365 -8.39 3.89 -21.72
N GLY A 366 -9.61 3.41 -21.94
CA GLY A 366 -9.92 2.37 -22.92
C GLY A 366 -9.46 0.96 -22.53
N VAL A 367 -9.16 0.74 -21.25
CA VAL A 367 -8.72 -0.55 -20.69
C VAL A 367 -9.65 -0.97 -19.55
N ALA A 368 -10.11 -2.21 -19.60
CA ALA A 368 -10.73 -2.90 -18.49
C ALA A 368 -9.64 -3.59 -17.66
N VAL A 369 -9.55 -3.25 -16.38
CA VAL A 369 -8.66 -3.85 -15.39
C VAL A 369 -9.50 -4.70 -14.44
N LEU A 370 -9.22 -6.01 -14.43
CA LEU A 370 -9.92 -7.01 -13.63
C LEU A 370 -8.94 -7.59 -12.61
N TRP A 371 -8.85 -6.99 -11.43
CA TRP A 371 -7.91 -7.42 -10.41
C TRP A 371 -8.56 -8.27 -9.31
N SER A 372 -7.85 -9.32 -8.88
CA SER A 372 -8.32 -10.28 -7.88
C SER A 372 -8.49 -9.62 -6.53
N LEU A 373 -9.57 -9.91 -5.79
CA LEU A 373 -9.70 -9.52 -4.38
C LEU A 373 -8.73 -10.28 -3.45
N ARG A 374 -8.19 -11.40 -3.92
CA ARG A 374 -7.18 -12.21 -3.22
C ARG A 374 -5.77 -11.84 -3.67
N THR A 375 -4.82 -11.95 -2.76
CA THR A 375 -3.39 -12.03 -3.11
C THR A 375 -2.98 -13.49 -3.09
N ALA A 376 -2.22 -13.88 -4.09
CA ALA A 376 -1.89 -15.26 -4.39
C ALA A 376 -0.38 -15.51 -4.27
N GLY A 377 -0.04 -16.74 -3.90
CA GLY A 377 1.30 -17.30 -4.10
C GLY A 377 1.46 -17.89 -5.50
N PHE A 378 2.46 -18.75 -5.72
CA PHE A 378 2.61 -19.54 -6.95
C PHE A 378 1.69 -20.77 -7.00
N TYR A 379 0.43 -20.63 -6.61
CA TYR A 379 -0.53 -21.72 -6.70
C TYR A 379 -1.18 -21.71 -8.08
N ARG A 380 -1.14 -22.86 -8.75
CA ARG A 380 -1.64 -22.99 -10.13
C ARG A 380 -3.12 -22.60 -10.20
N GLU A 381 -3.88 -23.03 -9.21
CA GLU A 381 -5.31 -22.78 -9.05
C GLU A 381 -5.57 -21.28 -9.03
N GLU A 382 -4.83 -20.50 -8.24
CA GLU A 382 -5.06 -19.05 -8.15
C GLU A 382 -4.68 -18.28 -9.43
N GLN A 383 -3.75 -18.80 -10.23
CA GLN A 383 -3.25 -18.14 -11.44
C GLN A 383 -4.15 -18.40 -12.66
N GLU A 384 -4.50 -19.65 -12.93
CA GLU A 384 -5.33 -20.02 -14.09
C GLU A 384 -6.81 -19.66 -13.85
N GLU A 385 -7.32 -19.90 -12.64
CA GLU A 385 -8.72 -19.54 -12.32
C GLU A 385 -8.95 -18.03 -12.37
N LEU A 386 -7.92 -17.21 -12.12
CA LEU A 386 -8.03 -15.77 -12.27
C LEU A 386 -8.34 -15.39 -13.73
N VAL A 387 -7.57 -15.94 -14.69
CA VAL A 387 -7.78 -15.65 -16.11
C VAL A 387 -9.17 -16.10 -16.54
N GLU A 388 -9.53 -17.34 -16.22
CA GLU A 388 -10.84 -17.89 -16.57
C GLU A 388 -11.99 -17.06 -16.00
N ARG A 389 -11.92 -16.71 -14.70
CA ARG A 389 -12.96 -15.95 -14.01
C ARG A 389 -13.07 -14.51 -14.53
N ALA A 390 -11.94 -13.87 -14.84
CA ALA A 390 -11.92 -12.53 -15.42
C ALA A 390 -12.52 -12.53 -16.83
N LEU A 391 -12.17 -13.50 -17.67
CA LEU A 391 -12.72 -13.62 -19.02
C LEU A 391 -14.21 -13.94 -19.02
N ARG A 392 -14.66 -14.84 -18.14
CA ARG A 392 -16.09 -15.16 -17.97
C ARG A 392 -16.89 -13.93 -17.56
N PHE A 393 -16.35 -13.13 -16.65
CA PHE A 393 -16.97 -11.87 -16.25
C PHE A 393 -16.99 -10.84 -17.39
N ALA A 394 -15.87 -10.70 -18.13
CA ALA A 394 -15.77 -9.77 -19.24
C ALA A 394 -16.72 -10.12 -20.40
N ALA A 395 -16.90 -11.40 -20.71
CA ALA A 395 -17.83 -11.85 -21.76
C ALA A 395 -19.26 -11.35 -21.51
N GLY A 396 -19.73 -11.42 -20.25
CA GLY A 396 -21.05 -10.92 -19.87
C GLY A 396 -21.22 -9.40 -19.94
N ARG A 397 -20.13 -8.64 -20.14
CA ARG A 397 -20.14 -7.17 -20.19
C ARG A 397 -19.74 -6.58 -21.54
N LEU A 398 -18.90 -7.26 -22.31
CA LEU A 398 -18.49 -6.81 -23.64
C LEU A 398 -19.55 -7.11 -24.71
N GLU A 399 -20.53 -7.97 -24.41
CA GLU A 399 -21.70 -8.24 -25.26
C GLU A 399 -22.90 -7.31 -24.98
N ALA A 400 -22.85 -6.50 -23.92
CA ALA A 400 -23.88 -5.54 -23.50
C ALA A 400 -23.48 -4.11 -23.89
#